data_AF-A0A2E6THT1-F1
#
_entry.id   AF-A0A2E6THT1-F1
#
_cell.length_a   1.000
_cell.length_b   1.000
_cell.length_c   1.000
_cell.angle_alpha   90.00
_cell.angle_beta   90.00
_cell.angle_gamma   90.00
#
_symmetry.space_group_name_H-M   'P 1'
#
loop_
_entity.id
_entity.type
_entity.pdbx_description
1 polymer ?
#
loop_
_entity_poly.entity_id
_entity_poly.type
_entity_poly.pdbx_seq_one_letter_code
_entity_poly.pdbx_strand_id
1 'polypeptide(L)'
;MIKIGEERYLNRLEAIEYLLHAYRARWCNTKWSEEWVVFSFEGADRKRHRRKIPAYLIRQSKIARVRKSDIDDWFRSTGNDSGEKGD
;
A
#
# COMPACT_ATOMS: atom_id res chain seq x y z
N MET A 1 -0.52 12.23 9.13
CA MET A 1 -1.02 10.84 9.22
C MET A 1 -2.15 10.86 10.21
N ILE A 2 -3.29 10.25 9.89
CA ILE A 2 -4.44 10.21 10.82
C ILE A 2 -4.48 8.84 11.49
N LYS A 3 -4.72 8.82 12.80
CA LYS A 3 -4.93 7.60 13.59
C LYS A 3 -6.38 7.56 14.06
N ILE A 4 -7.07 6.45 13.82
CA ILE A 4 -8.44 6.20 14.32
C ILE A 4 -8.42 4.85 15.00
N GLY A 5 -8.60 4.82 16.33
CA GLY A 5 -8.32 3.63 17.13
C GLY A 5 -6.85 3.22 17.01
N GLU A 6 -6.59 1.99 16.62
CA GLU A 6 -5.23 1.47 16.37
C GLU A 6 -4.78 1.61 14.91
N GLU A 7 -5.71 1.90 14.01
CA GLU A 7 -5.45 1.98 12.58
C GLU A 7 -4.84 3.33 12.17
N ARG A 8 -3.92 3.28 11.22
CA ARG A 8 -3.27 4.46 10.63
C ARG A 8 -3.72 4.63 9.18
N TYR A 9 -4.16 5.83 8.86
CA TYR A 9 -4.63 6.21 7.53
C TYR A 9 -3.61 7.14 6.91
N LEU A 10 -3.01 6.68 5.82
CA LEU A 10 -1.92 7.34 5.11
C LEU A 10 -2.49 8.10 3.91
N ASN A 11 -2.15 9.38 3.78
CA ASN A 11 -2.38 10.13 2.54
C ASN A 11 -1.35 9.73 1.47
N ARG A 12 -1.38 10.41 0.32
CA ARG A 12 -0.46 10.12 -0.80
C ARG A 12 1.01 10.17 -0.44
N LEU A 13 1.46 11.25 0.19
CA LEU A 13 2.87 11.43 0.52
C LEU A 13 3.30 10.36 1.54
N GLU A 14 2.50 10.19 2.59
CA GLU A 14 2.76 9.25 3.67
C GLU A 14 2.81 7.80 3.18
N ALA A 15 1.92 7.42 2.26
CA ALA A 15 1.91 6.07 1.70
C ALA A 15 3.16 5.80 0.83
N ILE A 16 3.59 6.79 0.05
CA ILE A 16 4.81 6.68 -0.77
C ILE A 16 6.04 6.56 0.14
N GLU A 17 6.19 7.46 1.11
CA GLU A 17 7.29 7.43 2.07
C GLU A 17 7.31 6.10 2.84
N TYR A 18 6.14 5.63 3.27
CA TYR A 18 6.03 4.36 3.97
C TYR A 18 6.50 3.18 3.11
N LEU A 19 6.15 3.13 1.82
CA LEU A 19 6.63 2.09 0.90
C LEU A 19 8.13 2.16 0.66
N LEU A 20 8.68 3.36 0.46
CA LEU A 20 10.10 3.54 0.21
C LEU A 20 10.95 3.16 1.45
N HIS A 21 10.50 3.53 2.65
CA HIS A 21 11.27 3.32 3.87
C HIS A 21 11.03 1.97 4.55
N ALA A 22 9.77 1.56 4.74
CA ALA A 22 9.45 0.33 5.48
C ALA A 22 9.69 -0.92 4.63
N TYR A 23 9.40 -0.85 3.34
CA TYR A 23 9.47 -1.98 2.42
C TYR A 23 10.65 -1.92 1.45
N ARG A 24 11.53 -0.92 1.60
CA ARG A 24 12.72 -0.71 0.76
C ARG A 24 12.37 -0.72 -0.73
N ALA A 25 11.20 -0.20 -1.09
CA ALA A 25 10.83 -0.04 -2.49
C ALA A 25 11.81 0.92 -3.17
N ARG A 26 12.30 0.57 -4.36
CA ARG A 26 13.28 1.39 -5.09
C ARG A 26 12.63 2.61 -5.72
N TRP A 27 11.41 2.43 -6.22
CA TRP A 27 10.55 3.49 -6.70
C TRP A 27 9.11 3.11 -6.45
N CYS A 28 8.25 4.12 -6.31
CA CYS A 28 6.81 3.94 -6.15
C CYS A 28 6.09 5.00 -7.00
N ASN A 29 5.10 4.56 -7.78
CA ASN A 29 4.16 5.42 -8.47
C ASN A 29 2.73 5.05 -8.03
N THR A 30 1.89 6.05 -7.83
CA THR A 30 0.56 5.86 -7.26
C THR A 30 -0.50 6.61 -8.05
N LYS A 31 -1.63 5.94 -8.33
CA LYS A 31 -2.83 6.58 -8.88
C LYS A 31 -3.93 6.60 -7.82
N TRP A 32 -4.49 7.76 -7.54
CA TRP A 32 -5.49 7.97 -6.48
C TRP A 32 -6.84 8.32 -7.10
N SER A 33 -7.91 7.71 -6.59
CA SER A 33 -9.29 8.15 -6.75
C SER A 33 -10.00 8.12 -5.40
N GLU A 34 -11.25 8.56 -5.36
CA GLU A 34 -12.06 8.52 -4.14
C GLU A 34 -12.42 7.09 -3.71
N GLU A 35 -12.41 6.14 -4.63
CA GLU A 35 -12.78 4.75 -4.33
C GLU A 35 -11.55 3.84 -4.15
N TRP A 36 -10.45 4.12 -4.85
CA TRP A 36 -9.33 3.21 -4.93
C TRP A 36 -7.99 3.94 -5.05
N VAL A 37 -6.95 3.30 -4.54
CA VAL A 37 -5.56 3.69 -4.77
C VAL A 37 -4.83 2.53 -5.42
N VAL A 38 -4.13 2.83 -6.51
CA VAL A 38 -3.28 1.86 -7.21
C VAL A 38 -1.83 2.20 -6.93
N PHE A 39 -1.10 1.25 -6.36
CA PHE A 39 0.33 1.29 -6.16
C PHE A 39 1.02 0.47 -7.24
N SER A 40 1.98 1.08 -7.93
CA SER A 40 2.95 0.41 -8.77
C SER A 40 4.32 0.67 -8.19
N PHE A 41 5.07 -0.36 -7.83
CA PHE A 41 6.41 -0.18 -7.26
C PHE A 41 7.36 -1.30 -7.70
N GLU A 42 8.65 -1.07 -7.48
CA GLU A 42 9.68 -2.11 -7.58
C GLU A 42 10.24 -2.43 -6.20
N GLY A 43 10.15 -3.71 -5.83
CA GLY A 43 10.66 -4.23 -4.56
C GLY A 43 12.19 -4.29 -4.54
N ALA A 44 12.75 -4.65 -3.38
CA ALA A 44 14.19 -4.84 -3.24
C ALA A 44 14.74 -5.97 -4.12
N ASP A 45 13.89 -6.93 -4.49
CA ASP A 45 14.17 -8.04 -5.39
C ASP A 45 14.15 -7.66 -6.88
N ARG A 46 13.98 -6.38 -7.21
CA ARG A 46 13.83 -5.83 -8.56
C ARG A 46 12.60 -6.34 -9.31
N LYS A 47 11.64 -6.98 -8.64
CA LYS A 47 10.36 -7.33 -9.24
C LYS A 47 9.42 -6.15 -9.16
N ARG A 48 8.62 -6.00 -10.22
CA ARG A 48 7.58 -4.97 -10.30
C ARG A 48 6.28 -5.54 -9.77
N HIS A 49 5.66 -4.81 -8.86
CA HIS A 49 4.38 -5.16 -8.29
C HIS A 49 3.37 -4.05 -8.56
N ARG A 50 2.12 -4.46 -8.79
CA ARG A 50 1.00 -3.55 -8.96
C ARG A 50 -0.19 -4.04 -8.15
N ARG A 51 -0.72 -3.18 -7.28
CA ARG A 51 -1.87 -3.50 -6.43
C ARG A 51 -2.86 -2.37 -6.38
N LYS A 52 -4.14 -2.71 -6.38
CA LYS A 52 -5.25 -1.80 -6.16
C LYS A 52 -5.80 -2.07 -4.76
N ILE A 53 -5.88 -1.05 -3.93
CA ILE A 53 -6.45 -1.12 -2.59
C ILE A 53 -7.58 -0.09 -2.43
N PRO A 54 -8.56 -0.35 -1.55
CA PRO A 54 -9.65 0.61 -1.28
C PRO A 54 -9.10 1.94 -0.75
N ALA A 55 -9.68 3.04 -1.22
CA ALA A 55 -9.45 4.35 -0.65
C ALA A 55 -10.40 4.58 0.54
N TYR A 56 -9.93 5.34 1.52
CA TYR A 56 -10.69 5.79 2.67
C TYR A 56 -10.81 7.30 2.66
N LEU A 57 -12.04 7.79 2.72
CA LEU A 57 -12.35 9.21 2.84
C LEU A 57 -12.95 9.48 4.21
N ILE A 58 -12.47 10.55 4.82
CA ILE A 58 -13.12 11.13 6.00
C ILE A 58 -14.25 12.01 5.48
N ARG A 59 -15.42 11.97 6.15
CA ARG A 59 -16.53 12.87 5.85
C ARG A 59 -16.03 14.31 5.70
N GLN A 60 -16.46 14.98 4.63
CA GLN A 60 -16.07 16.37 4.26
C GLN A 60 -14.60 16.57 3.83
N SER A 61 -13.77 15.52 3.76
CA SER A 61 -12.40 15.62 3.25
C SER A 61 -12.31 15.08 1.82
N LYS A 62 -11.72 15.86 0.91
CA LYS A 62 -11.37 15.40 -0.45
C LYS A 62 -10.05 14.61 -0.51
N ILE A 63 -9.41 14.38 0.64
CA ILE A 63 -8.12 13.69 0.71
C ILE A 63 -8.41 12.20 0.86
N ALA A 64 -8.23 11.46 -0.24
CA ALA A 64 -8.19 10.00 -0.21
C ALA A 64 -6.99 9.53 0.64
N ARG A 65 -7.23 8.50 1.44
CA ARG A 65 -6.25 7.84 2.31
C ARG A 65 -6.30 6.33 2.10
N VAL A 66 -5.31 5.63 2.60
CA VAL A 66 -5.27 4.16 2.62
C VAL A 66 -4.97 3.69 4.03
N ARG A 67 -5.50 2.52 4.42
CA ARG A 67 -5.13 1.93 5.71
C ARG A 67 -3.71 1.40 5.60
N LYS A 68 -2.93 1.60 6.65
CA LYS A 68 -1.57 1.06 6.73
C LYS A 68 -1.60 -0.46 6.74
N SER A 69 -2.55 -1.06 7.46
CA SER A 69 -2.76 -2.52 7.49
C SER A 69 -2.99 -3.12 6.10
N ASP A 70 -3.80 -2.49 5.24
CA ASP A 70 -4.02 -2.96 3.87
C ASP A 70 -2.71 -3.03 3.05
N ILE A 71 -1.77 -2.11 3.31
CA ILE A 71 -0.42 -2.16 2.73
C ILE A 71 0.38 -3.28 3.39
N ASP A 72 0.36 -3.39 4.72
CA ASP A 72 1.15 -4.38 5.44
C ASP A 72 0.77 -5.82 5.10
N ASP A 73 -0.52 -6.09 5.00
CA ASP A 73 -1.06 -7.40 4.66
C ASP A 73 -0.65 -7.81 3.23
N TRP A 74 -0.51 -6.83 2.33
CA TRP A 74 0.05 -7.10 1.01
C TRP A 74 1.48 -7.63 1.10
N PHE A 75 2.37 -6.95 1.82
CA PHE A 75 3.77 -7.40 1.92
C PHE A 75 3.94 -8.69 2.71
N ARG A 76 3.06 -8.96 3.68
CA ARG A 76 3.01 -10.25 4.38
C ARG A 76 2.61 -11.38 3.44
N SER A 77 1.59 -11.17 2.61
CA SER A 77 1.12 -12.18 1.65
C SER A 77 2.17 -12.54 0.59
N THR A 78 3.02 -11.60 0.20
CA THR A 78 4.09 -11.84 -0.79
C THR A 78 5.32 -12.53 -0.21
N GLY A 79 5.43 -12.66 1.13
CA GLY A 79 6.51 -13.37 1.80
C GLY A 79 6.34 -14.89 1.89
N ASN A 80 5.21 -15.43 1.42
CA ASN A 80 4.87 -16.86 1.53
C ASN A 80 4.88 -17.62 0.20
N ASP A 81 5.44 -17.04 -0.87
CA ASP A 81 5.59 -17.73 -2.17
C ASP A 81 6.85 -18.62 -2.19
N SER A 82 6.91 -19.54 -1.22
CA SER A 82 7.81 -20.69 -1.25
C SER A 82 6.95 -21.96 -1.20
N GLY A 83 6.62 -22.47 -2.40
CA GLY A 83 6.33 -23.87 -2.66
C GLY A 83 4.92 -24.39 -2.35
N GLU A 84 4.10 -24.58 -3.37
CA GLU A 84 3.53 -25.89 -3.73
C GLU A 84 2.78 -25.76 -5.07
N LYS A 85 3.45 -26.16 -6.17
CA LYS A 85 2.75 -26.80 -7.28
C LYS A 85 2.78 -28.30 -6.97
N GLY A 86 1.74 -28.77 -6.30
CA GLY A 86 1.35 -30.17 -6.35
C GLY A 86 0.49 -30.42 -7.59
N ASP A 87 0.62 -31.66 -8.09
CA ASP A 87 0.11 -32.30 -9.30
C ASP A 87 0.81 -31.99 -10.64
#